data_AF-A0A6S7GZB1-F1
#
_entry.id   AF-A0A6S7GZB1-F1
#
_cell.length_a   1.000
_cell.length_b   1.000
_cell.length_c   1.000
_cell.angle_alpha   90.00
_cell.angle_beta   90.00
_cell.angle_gamma   90.00
#
_symmetry.space_group_name_H-M   'P 1'
#
loop_
_entity.id
_entity.type
_entity.pdbx_description
1 polymer ?
#
loop_
_entity_poly.entity_id
_entity_poly.type
_entity_poly.pdbx_seq_one_letter_code
_entity_poly.pdbx_strand_id
1 'polypeptide(L)'
;SSIVLYWIYGTSQRFKTFEANRIAKIQDLIPPQRWKHVDGLQNPADVGSRGILAKEIKEHPLWWTGPDWLKQNQSNWPSKFIASPSLEALQSLGATKDCLQLKEKEEVTLQTTTDTASTEPVIDITRYFSYIQLVRVTAWVFRVVTRSNLFSSTPLAVSELSKAKT
;
A
#
# COMPACT_ATOMS: atom_id res chain seq x y z
N SER A 1 11.24 -14.22 -3.12
CA SER A 1 9.86 -14.47 -2.63
C SER A 1 8.85 -13.96 -3.64
N SER A 2 7.93 -14.82 -4.07
CA SER A 2 6.85 -14.48 -5.01
C SER A 2 5.88 -13.43 -4.45
N ILE A 3 5.73 -13.35 -3.12
CA ILE A 3 4.91 -12.32 -2.45
C ILE A 3 5.49 -10.92 -2.70
N VAL A 4 6.81 -10.76 -2.51
CA VAL A 4 7.48 -9.47 -2.74
C VAL A 4 7.43 -9.09 -4.21
N LEU A 5 7.54 -10.06 -5.12
CA LEU A 5 7.39 -9.79 -6.55
C LEU A 5 5.97 -9.32 -6.88
N TYR A 6 4.93 -9.92 -6.27
CA TYR A 6 3.55 -9.44 -6.40
C TYR A 6 3.39 -8.01 -5.90
N TRP A 7 4.01 -7.68 -4.77
CA TRP A 7 4.02 -6.31 -4.24
C TRP A 7 4.62 -5.30 -5.21
N ILE A 8 5.77 -5.64 -5.82
CA ILE A 8 6.47 -4.77 -6.76
C ILE A 8 5.66 -4.54 -8.04
N TYR A 9 4.91 -5.53 -8.51
CA TYR A 9 4.03 -5.39 -9.68
C TYR A 9 2.69 -4.69 -9.36
N GLY A 10 2.28 -4.67 -8.09
CA GLY A 10 1.05 -4.05 -7.64
C GLY A 10 1.17 -2.54 -7.38
N THR A 11 0.02 -1.89 -7.20
CA THR A 11 -0.04 -0.49 -6.75
C THR A 11 0.30 -0.40 -5.27
N SER A 12 1.35 0.36 -4.92
CA SER A 12 1.86 0.52 -3.55
C SER A 12 0.76 0.88 -2.52
N GLN A 13 -0.21 1.71 -2.90
CA GLN A 13 -1.29 2.19 -2.03
C GLN A 13 -2.18 1.08 -1.44
N ARG A 14 -2.23 -0.10 -2.09
CA ARG A 14 -3.04 -1.25 -1.66
C ARG A 14 -2.47 -1.99 -0.46
N PHE A 15 -1.21 -1.75 -0.12
CA PHE A 15 -0.50 -2.40 0.97
C PHE A 15 -0.48 -1.52 2.23
N LYS A 16 -0.24 -2.12 3.39
CA LYS A 16 -0.02 -1.41 4.65
C LYS A 16 1.13 -0.41 4.51
N THR A 17 1.12 0.62 5.33
CA THR A 17 1.98 1.81 5.19
C THR A 17 3.47 1.49 5.04
N PHE A 18 3.96 0.50 5.81
CA PHE A 18 5.38 0.12 5.77
C PHE A 18 5.77 -0.48 4.41
N GLU A 19 5.00 -1.44 3.91
CA GLU A 19 5.19 -2.09 2.63
C GLU A 19 4.98 -1.09 1.49
N ALA A 20 3.90 -0.29 1.54
CA ALA A 20 3.58 0.72 0.54
C ALA A 20 4.74 1.69 0.30
N ASN A 21 5.34 2.22 1.36
CA ASN A 21 6.45 3.17 1.26
C ASN A 21 7.70 2.53 0.62
N ARG A 22 7.99 1.27 0.96
CA ARG A 22 9.14 0.54 0.41
C ARG A 22 8.93 0.19 -1.06
N ILE A 23 7.73 -0.26 -1.41
CA ILE A 23 7.35 -0.60 -2.79
C ILE A 23 7.43 0.65 -3.66
N ALA A 24 6.91 1.79 -3.19
CA ALA A 24 7.01 3.06 -3.91
C ALA A 24 8.47 3.42 -4.21
N LYS A 25 9.34 3.37 -3.19
CA LYS A 25 10.78 3.64 -3.38
C LYS A 25 11.45 2.66 -4.35
N ILE A 26 11.07 1.38 -4.33
CA ILE A 26 11.58 0.38 -5.27
C ILE A 26 11.15 0.72 -6.70
N GLN A 27 9.88 1.05 -6.90
CA GLN A 27 9.29 1.39 -8.20
C GLN A 27 9.88 2.69 -8.76
N ASP A 28 10.21 3.66 -7.92
CA ASP A 28 10.89 4.91 -8.31
C ASP A 28 12.31 4.67 -8.84
N LEU A 29 13.02 3.67 -8.28
CA LEU A 29 14.39 3.35 -8.67
C LEU A 29 14.46 2.45 -9.91
N ILE A 30 13.59 1.45 -9.97
CA ILE A 30 13.63 0.40 -11.00
C ILE A 30 12.20 0.01 -11.39
N PRO A 31 11.85 0.07 -12.69
CA PRO A 31 10.53 -0.35 -13.17
C PRO A 31 10.19 -1.80 -12.78
N PRO A 32 8.93 -2.10 -12.40
CA PRO A 32 8.50 -3.44 -12.00
C PRO A 32 8.92 -4.57 -12.96
N GLN A 33 8.90 -4.29 -14.27
CA GLN A 33 9.19 -5.25 -15.34
C GLN A 33 10.64 -5.77 -15.33
N ARG A 34 11.56 -5.06 -14.65
CA ARG A 34 12.95 -5.52 -14.49
C ARG A 34 13.11 -6.51 -13.34
N TRP A 35 12.13 -6.60 -12.44
CA TRP A 35 12.18 -7.52 -11.31
C TRP A 35 11.70 -8.91 -11.71
N LYS A 36 12.47 -9.92 -11.30
CA LYS A 36 12.21 -11.35 -11.56
C LYS A 36 12.34 -12.15 -10.28
N HIS A 37 11.62 -13.27 -10.21
CA HIS A 37 11.74 -14.20 -9.10
C HIS A 37 12.95 -15.12 -9.33
N VAL A 38 13.65 -15.51 -8.27
CA VAL A 38 14.60 -16.63 -8.27
C VAL A 38 14.10 -17.66 -7.26
N ASP A 39 14.13 -18.93 -7.65
CA ASP A 39 13.75 -20.03 -6.76
C ASP A 39 14.63 -20.03 -5.49
N GLY A 40 14.05 -20.37 -4.33
CA GLY A 40 14.77 -20.34 -3.06
C GLY A 40 16.02 -21.21 -3.05
N LEU A 41 15.99 -22.38 -3.68
CA LEU A 41 17.15 -23.27 -3.78
C LEU A 41 18.24 -22.75 -4.74
N GLN A 42 17.91 -21.75 -5.56
CA GLN A 42 18.80 -21.12 -6.53
C GLN A 42 19.15 -19.68 -6.14
N ASN A 43 18.68 -19.20 -4.98
CA ASN A 43 18.92 -17.85 -4.50
C ASN A 43 20.20 -17.81 -3.65
N PRO A 44 21.28 -17.15 -4.09
CA PRO A 44 22.50 -17.04 -3.30
C PRO A 44 22.26 -16.41 -1.92
N ALA A 45 21.35 -15.43 -1.82
CA ALA A 45 21.05 -14.77 -0.55
C ALA A 45 20.39 -15.69 0.48
N ASP A 46 19.69 -16.75 0.04
CA ASP A 46 19.09 -17.75 0.93
C ASP A 46 20.17 -18.46 1.76
N VAL A 47 21.32 -18.77 1.15
CA VAL A 47 22.46 -19.45 1.80
C VAL A 47 22.92 -18.68 3.04
N GLY A 48 23.11 -17.36 2.91
CA GLY A 48 23.50 -16.50 4.03
C GLY A 48 22.38 -16.37 5.08
N SER A 49 21.15 -16.17 4.63
CA SER A 49 20.01 -15.94 5.53
C SER A 49 19.57 -17.17 6.35
N ARG A 50 19.81 -18.39 5.85
CA ARG A 50 19.51 -19.65 6.55
C ARG A 50 20.58 -20.07 7.57
N GLY A 51 21.73 -19.40 7.53
CA GLY A 51 22.89 -19.76 8.34
C GLY A 51 23.74 -20.82 7.64
N ILE A 52 25.00 -20.46 7.38
CA ILE A 52 26.05 -21.34 6.84
C ILE A 52 27.33 -21.10 7.63
N LEU A 53 28.13 -22.13 7.87
CA LEU A 53 29.41 -21.95 8.54
C LEU A 53 30.40 -21.23 7.63
N ALA A 54 31.26 -20.40 8.22
CA ALA A 54 32.29 -19.65 7.46
C ALA A 54 33.25 -20.57 6.68
N LYS A 55 33.48 -21.80 7.14
CA LYS A 55 34.27 -22.81 6.41
C LYS A 55 33.54 -23.36 5.18
N GLU A 56 32.21 -23.46 5.24
CA GLU A 56 31.37 -24.02 4.18
C GLU A 56 31.10 -22.98 3.10
N ILE A 57 30.86 -21.72 3.50
CA ILE A 57 30.61 -20.63 2.56
C ILE A 57 31.79 -20.40 1.63
N LYS A 58 33.02 -20.63 2.10
CA LYS A 58 34.25 -20.47 1.30
C LYS A 58 34.21 -21.32 0.03
N GLU A 59 33.67 -22.53 0.13
CA GLU A 59 33.58 -23.50 -0.97
C GLU A 59 32.16 -23.59 -1.56
N HIS A 60 31.25 -22.64 -1.26
CA HIS A 60 29.85 -22.70 -1.67
C HIS A 60 29.61 -22.07 -3.06
N PRO A 61 29.47 -22.86 -4.15
CA PRO A 61 29.49 -22.33 -5.52
C PRO A 61 28.30 -21.42 -5.82
N LEU A 62 27.12 -21.72 -5.28
CA LEU A 62 25.92 -20.90 -5.49
C LEU A 62 26.07 -19.50 -4.87
N TRP A 63 26.80 -19.37 -3.76
CA TRP A 63 27.00 -18.07 -3.10
C TRP A 63 27.90 -17.17 -3.94
N TRP A 64 29.02 -17.72 -4.41
CA TRP A 64 30.04 -16.95 -5.12
C TRP A 64 29.76 -16.76 -6.61
N THR A 65 29.17 -17.76 -7.26
CA THR A 65 29.00 -17.73 -8.72
C THR A 65 27.56 -17.60 -9.17
N GLY A 66 26.61 -17.68 -8.23
CA GLY A 66 25.19 -17.73 -8.55
C GLY A 66 24.80 -19.03 -9.27
N PRO A 67 23.53 -19.14 -9.69
CA PRO A 67 23.07 -20.29 -10.44
C PRO A 67 23.54 -20.24 -11.89
N ASP A 68 23.75 -21.41 -12.50
CA ASP A 68 24.40 -21.50 -13.82
C ASP A 68 23.62 -20.83 -14.95
N TRP A 69 22.29 -20.84 -14.89
CA TRP A 69 21.44 -20.19 -15.89
C TRP A 69 21.64 -18.67 -15.94
N LEU A 70 22.10 -18.03 -14.85
CA LEU A 70 22.32 -16.59 -14.81
C LEU A 70 23.50 -16.16 -15.70
N LYS A 71 24.45 -17.09 -15.94
CA LYS A 71 25.60 -16.89 -16.83
C LYS A 71 25.23 -17.04 -18.31
N GLN A 72 24.06 -17.59 -18.60
CA GLN A 72 23.58 -17.82 -19.96
C GLN A 72 22.84 -16.58 -20.50
N ASN A 73 22.60 -16.57 -21.82
CA ASN A 73 21.77 -15.54 -22.43
C ASN A 73 20.38 -15.49 -21.79
N GLN A 74 19.80 -14.29 -21.69
CA GLN A 74 18.47 -14.08 -21.11
C GLN A 74 17.37 -14.91 -21.80
N SER A 75 17.53 -15.27 -23.08
CA SER A 75 16.64 -16.19 -23.79
C SER A 75 16.55 -17.58 -23.16
N ASN A 76 17.61 -18.00 -22.47
CA ASN A 76 17.73 -19.32 -21.86
C ASN A 76 17.35 -19.31 -20.36
N TRP A 77 16.92 -18.17 -19.84
CA TRP A 77 16.49 -18.08 -18.46
C TRP A 77 15.14 -18.80 -18.28
N PRO A 78 14.94 -19.54 -17.19
CA PRO A 78 13.69 -20.25 -16.94
C PRO A 78 12.45 -19.34 -16.99
N SER A 79 11.42 -19.78 -17.73
CA SER A 79 10.19 -19.01 -17.97
C SER A 79 9.43 -18.65 -16.69
N LYS A 80 9.56 -19.47 -15.64
CA LYS A 80 8.99 -19.23 -14.31
C LYS A 80 9.52 -17.94 -13.65
N PHE A 81 10.64 -17.39 -14.12
CA PHE A 81 11.21 -16.14 -13.62
C PHE A 81 10.62 -14.88 -14.26
N ILE A 82 9.89 -15.02 -15.37
CA ILE A 82 9.44 -13.91 -16.22
C ILE A 82 8.00 -13.51 -15.92
N ALA A 83 7.21 -14.38 -15.27
CA ALA A 83 5.80 -14.12 -15.01
C ALA A 83 5.57 -13.26 -13.75
N SER A 84 4.74 -12.23 -13.88
CA SER A 84 4.18 -11.51 -12.74
C SER A 84 3.25 -12.45 -11.95
N PRO A 85 3.47 -12.67 -10.65
CA PRO A 85 2.60 -13.53 -9.85
C PRO A 85 1.19 -12.92 -9.76
N SER A 86 0.15 -13.74 -9.92
CA SER A 86 -1.24 -13.34 -9.69
C SER A 86 -1.65 -13.60 -8.24
N LEU A 87 -2.68 -12.88 -7.78
CA LEU A 87 -3.21 -13.07 -6.43
C LEU A 87 -3.72 -14.51 -6.21
N GLU A 88 -4.42 -15.05 -7.20
CA GLU A 88 -4.96 -16.42 -7.19
C GLU A 88 -3.83 -17.46 -7.12
N ALA A 89 -2.74 -17.25 -7.87
CA ALA A 89 -1.59 -18.13 -7.84
C ALA A 89 -0.89 -18.10 -6.47
N LEU A 90 -0.81 -16.95 -5.82
CA LEU A 90 -0.23 -16.87 -4.48
C LEU A 90 -1.12 -17.54 -3.42
N GLN A 91 -2.44 -17.37 -3.52
CA GLN A 91 -3.38 -18.03 -2.63
C GLN A 91 -3.38 -19.55 -2.78
N SER A 92 -3.26 -20.07 -4.01
CA SER A 92 -3.13 -21.52 -4.25
C SER A 92 -1.82 -22.11 -3.72
N LEU A 93 -0.77 -21.28 -3.61
CA LEU A 93 0.48 -21.62 -2.93
C LEU A 93 0.42 -21.44 -1.40
N GLY A 94 -0.75 -21.13 -0.83
CA GLY A 94 -0.95 -21.00 0.61
C GLY A 94 -0.64 -19.62 1.19
N ALA A 95 -0.44 -18.58 0.35
CA ALA A 95 -0.28 -17.22 0.85
C ALA A 95 -1.61 -16.72 1.47
N THR A 96 -1.58 -16.39 2.76
CA THR A 96 -2.74 -15.82 3.46
C THR A 96 -2.88 -14.33 3.16
N LYS A 97 -4.06 -13.76 3.46
CA LYS A 97 -4.30 -12.32 3.37
C LYS A 97 -3.30 -11.52 4.22
N ASP A 98 -2.93 -12.06 5.38
CA ASP A 98 -1.92 -11.47 6.28
C ASP A 98 -0.53 -11.48 5.66
N CYS A 99 -0.13 -12.58 5.01
CA CYS A 99 1.14 -12.65 4.29
C CYS A 99 1.25 -11.59 3.19
N LEU A 100 0.13 -11.18 2.60
CA LEU A 100 0.09 -10.19 1.53
C LEU A 100 0.13 -8.74 2.02
N GLN A 101 -0.06 -8.49 3.33
CA GLN A 101 -0.07 -7.16 3.96
C GLN A 101 -0.99 -6.16 3.24
N LEU A 102 -2.12 -6.63 2.73
CA LEU A 102 -3.11 -5.77 2.09
C LEU A 102 -3.82 -4.92 3.14
N LYS A 103 -4.13 -3.66 2.80
CA LYS A 103 -5.05 -2.86 3.59
C LYS A 103 -6.44 -3.49 3.57
N GLU A 104 -7.15 -3.38 4.69
CA GLU A 104 -8.58 -3.62 4.67
C GLU A 104 -9.24 -2.59 3.76
N LYS A 105 -10.20 -3.05 2.96
CA LYS A 105 -10.92 -2.19 2.05
C LYS A 105 -11.93 -1.42 2.91
N GLU A 106 -11.60 -0.21 3.32
CA GLU A 106 -12.60 0.71 3.86
C GLU A 106 -13.49 1.16 2.71
N GLU A 107 -14.68 0.58 2.62
CA GLU A 107 -15.69 0.97 1.65
C GLU A 107 -16.44 2.19 2.20
N VAL A 108 -16.06 3.38 1.73
CA VAL A 108 -16.75 4.62 2.05
C VAL A 108 -17.89 4.80 1.04
N THR A 109 -19.10 4.48 1.44
CA THR A 109 -20.31 4.72 0.64
C THR A 109 -20.71 6.19 0.75
N LEU A 110 -20.41 6.98 -0.27
CA LEU A 110 -20.88 8.37 -0.36
C LEU A 110 -22.32 8.39 -0.91
N GLN A 111 -23.30 8.58 -0.04
CA GLN A 111 -24.68 8.84 -0.47
C GLN A 111 -24.81 10.33 -0.84
N THR A 112 -24.98 10.61 -2.13
CA THR A 112 -25.26 11.96 -2.61
C THR A 112 -26.76 12.06 -2.89
N THR A 113 -27.51 12.78 -2.04
CA THR A 113 -28.87 13.20 -2.36
C THR A 113 -28.78 14.47 -3.20
N THR A 114 -28.89 14.35 -4.52
CA THR A 114 -29.11 15.51 -5.39
C THR A 114 -30.56 15.95 -5.21
N ASP A 115 -30.83 16.78 -4.21
CA ASP A 115 -32.09 17.50 -4.18
C ASP A 115 -32.00 18.62 -5.22
N THR A 116 -32.74 18.47 -6.32
CA THR A 116 -32.70 19.35 -7.51
C THR A 116 -33.39 20.70 -7.29
N ALA A 117 -33.50 21.16 -6.05
CA ALA A 117 -33.91 22.52 -5.73
C ALA A 117 -32.66 23.39 -5.61
N SER A 118 -32.55 24.40 -6.48
CA SER A 118 -31.49 25.40 -6.58
C SER A 118 -31.23 26.16 -5.27
N THR A 119 -30.61 25.49 -4.31
CA THR A 119 -30.16 26.09 -3.06
C THR A 119 -28.65 26.18 -3.16
N GLU A 120 -28.11 27.40 -3.03
CA GLU A 120 -26.67 27.54 -2.92
C GLU A 120 -26.18 26.73 -1.72
N PRO A 121 -25.06 26.01 -1.86
CA PRO A 121 -24.52 25.22 -0.76
C PRO A 121 -24.20 26.14 0.42
N VAL A 122 -24.68 25.78 1.61
CA VAL A 122 -24.45 26.53 2.86
C VAL A 122 -22.95 26.74 3.12
N ILE A 123 -22.10 25.83 2.64
CA ILE A 123 -20.65 25.90 2.72
C ILE A 123 -20.06 25.74 1.33
N ASP A 124 -19.46 26.82 0.83
CA ASP A 124 -18.64 26.79 -0.39
C ASP A 124 -17.26 26.19 -0.06
N ILE A 125 -17.07 24.94 -0.47
CA ILE A 125 -15.86 24.16 -0.19
C ILE A 125 -14.63 24.81 -0.87
N THR A 126 -14.82 25.52 -1.99
CA THR A 126 -13.72 26.09 -2.78
C THR A 126 -12.99 27.23 -2.07
N ARG A 127 -13.59 27.80 -1.02
CA ARG A 127 -13.00 28.88 -0.21
C ARG A 127 -11.92 28.40 0.76
N TYR A 128 -11.75 27.09 0.92
CA TYR A 128 -10.85 26.52 1.94
C TYR A 128 -9.71 25.73 1.30
N PHE A 129 -8.48 26.12 1.61
CA PHE A 129 -7.26 25.43 1.16
C PHE A 129 -6.78 24.34 2.14
N SER A 130 -7.52 24.13 3.24
CA SER A 130 -7.16 23.14 4.26
C SER A 130 -8.38 22.35 4.69
N TYR A 131 -8.26 21.02 4.64
CA TYR A 131 -9.26 20.11 5.15
C TYR A 131 -9.61 20.37 6.63
N ILE A 132 -8.62 20.71 7.46
CA ILE A 132 -8.86 21.00 8.88
C ILE A 132 -9.64 22.30 9.06
N GLN A 133 -9.38 23.31 8.21
CA GLN A 133 -10.17 24.55 8.23
C GLN A 133 -11.61 24.29 7.81
N LEU A 134 -11.81 23.52 6.73
CA LEU A 134 -13.13 23.13 6.27
C LEU A 134 -13.91 22.38 7.37
N VAL A 135 -13.33 21.34 7.96
CA VAL A 135 -13.97 20.55 9.03
C VAL A 135 -14.35 21.42 10.24
N ARG A 136 -13.47 22.37 10.63
CA ARG A 136 -13.75 23.29 11.74
C ARG A 136 -14.92 24.22 11.42
N VAL A 137 -14.96 24.78 10.21
CA VAL A 137 -16.08 25.65 9.79
C VAL A 137 -17.38 24.86 9.73
N THR A 138 -17.38 23.66 9.15
CA THR A 138 -18.56 22.78 9.12
C THR A 138 -19.06 22.46 10.53
N ALA A 139 -18.16 22.16 11.47
CA ALA A 139 -18.51 21.92 12.88
C ALA A 139 -19.15 23.16 13.53
N TRP A 140 -18.62 24.36 13.28
CA TRP A 140 -19.21 25.61 13.76
C TRP A 140 -20.59 25.89 13.17
N VAL A 141 -20.77 25.67 11.86
CA VAL A 141 -22.07 25.82 11.19
C VAL A 141 -23.10 24.88 11.84
N PHE A 142 -22.74 23.60 12.07
CA PHE A 142 -23.63 22.66 12.75
C PHE A 142 -23.94 23.05 14.20
N ARG A 143 -22.98 23.58 14.95
CA ARG A 143 -23.22 24.08 16.32
C ARG A 143 -24.24 25.22 16.33
N VAL A 144 -24.12 26.16 15.39
CA VAL A 144 -25.05 27.28 15.24
C VAL A 144 -26.45 26.80 14.83
N VAL A 145 -26.53 25.91 13.82
CA VAL A 145 -27.81 25.38 13.32
C VAL A 145 -28.54 24.56 14.38
N THR A 146 -27.81 23.77 15.18
CA THR A 146 -28.40 22.97 16.27
C THR A 146 -28.70 23.81 17.53
N ARG A 147 -28.46 25.13 17.49
CA ARG A 147 -28.68 26.10 18.58
C ARG A 147 -28.06 25.68 19.92
N SER A 148 -27.00 24.88 19.88
CA SER A 148 -26.29 24.44 21.08
C SER A 148 -25.24 25.49 21.45
N ASN A 149 -25.49 26.20 22.56
CA ASN A 149 -24.62 27.26 23.08
C ASN A 149 -24.24 28.34 22.05
N LEU A 150 -25.23 29.01 21.47
CA LEU A 150 -25.09 30.07 20.45
C LEU A 150 -24.09 31.19 20.78
N PHE A 151 -23.63 31.31 22.03
CA PHE A 151 -22.71 32.34 22.50
C PHE A 151 -21.59 31.82 23.41
N SER A 152 -21.38 30.49 23.53
CA SER A 152 -20.26 30.01 24.33
C SER A 152 -18.97 30.12 23.52
N SER A 153 -18.00 30.87 24.05
CA SER A 153 -16.61 30.87 23.56
C SER A 153 -15.89 29.53 23.83
N THR A 154 -16.64 28.44 23.99
CA THR A 154 -16.10 27.12 24.30
C THR A 154 -15.49 26.51 23.04
N PRO A 155 -14.28 25.93 23.14
CA PRO A 155 -13.67 25.18 22.05
C PRO A 155 -14.61 24.12 21.45
N LEU A 156 -14.37 23.75 20.19
CA LEU A 156 -15.06 22.63 19.54
C LEU A 156 -14.68 21.31 20.23
N ALA A 157 -15.67 20.50 20.58
CA ALA A 157 -15.47 19.17 21.11
C ALA A 157 -15.04 18.19 20.02
N VAL A 158 -14.36 17.11 20.42
CA VAL A 158 -13.91 16.05 19.49
C VAL A 158 -15.11 15.40 18.78
N SER A 159 -16.23 15.23 19.46
CA SER A 159 -17.46 14.68 18.88
C SER A 159 -18.03 15.55 17.76
N GLU A 160 -17.95 16.88 17.88
CA GLU A 160 -18.41 17.82 16.85
C GLU A 160 -17.50 17.80 15.63
N LEU A 161 -16.18 17.72 15.85
CA LEU A 161 -15.22 17.53 14.76
C LEU A 161 -15.40 16.20 14.06
N SER A 162 -15.72 15.13 14.78
CA SER A 162 -16.02 13.82 14.17
C SER A 162 -17.29 13.88 13.33
N LYS A 163 -18.35 14.52 13.84
CA LYS A 163 -19.61 14.69 13.11
C LYS A 163 -19.46 15.53 11.84
N ALA A 164 -18.54 16.48 11.82
CA ALA A 164 -18.24 17.30 10.63
C ALA A 164 -17.40 16.56 9.57
N LYS A 165 -16.87 15.37 9.87
CA LYS A 165 -16.08 14.55 8.93
C LYS A 165 -16.90 13.45 8.25
N THR A 166 -17.99 13.02 8.88
CA THR A 166 -19.02 12.12 8.34
C THR A 166 -19.93 12.87 7.38
#